data_AF-A0A1V4AMY0-F1
#
_entry.id   AF-A0A1V4AMY0-F1
#
_cell.length_a   1.000
_cell.length_b   1.000
_cell.length_c   1.000
_cell.angle_alpha   90.00
_cell.angle_beta   90.00
_cell.angle_gamma   90.00
#
_symmetry.space_group_name_H-M   'P 1'
#
loop_
_entity.id
_entity.type
_entity.pdbx_description
1 polymer ?
#
loop_
_entity_poly.entity_id
_entity_poly.type
_entity_poly.pdbx_seq_one_letter_code
_entity_poly.pdbx_strand_id
1 'polypeptide(L)'
;MPTTESQNYNRIYELLVSGENDLVGQIAYAVYKQQKIDKIKRFIENNGRIPEKSDLASFTENAASEKQLGFYKEHALSILREFLEYTLDDQVNEIEAQKKADYDKRINDILNRVTPKGFMYGVWQGVFASFIFFAAGILLLLATGGWARIGKALIQLAQ
;
A
#
# COMPACT_ATOMS: atom_id res chain seq x y z
N MET A 1 14.06 -52.50 -17.40
CA MET A 1 14.84 -51.44 -18.07
C MET A 1 13.95 -50.21 -18.15
N PRO A 2 14.31 -49.06 -17.56
CA PRO A 2 13.50 -47.86 -17.70
C PRO A 2 13.68 -47.32 -19.12
N THR A 3 12.58 -47.08 -19.80
CA THR A 3 12.51 -46.58 -21.18
C THR A 3 13.00 -45.13 -21.22
N THR A 4 13.83 -44.81 -22.21
CA THR A 4 14.44 -43.49 -22.48
C THR A 4 13.45 -42.35 -22.72
N GLU A 5 12.14 -42.60 -22.65
CA GLU A 5 11.10 -41.58 -22.78
C GLU A 5 11.00 -40.67 -21.56
N SER A 6 11.16 -41.17 -20.34
CA SER A 6 10.92 -40.35 -19.13
C SER A 6 12.00 -39.31 -18.86
N GLN A 7 13.23 -39.52 -19.36
CA GLN A 7 14.37 -38.66 -19.03
C GLN A 7 14.35 -37.28 -19.71
N ASN A 8 13.66 -37.10 -20.84
CA ASN A 8 13.65 -35.83 -21.56
C ASN A 8 12.44 -34.94 -21.24
N TYR A 9 11.33 -35.53 -20.77
CA TYR A 9 10.15 -34.75 -20.34
C TYR A 9 10.38 -33.99 -19.03
N ASN A 10 11.38 -34.40 -18.23
CA ASN A 10 11.68 -33.80 -16.94
C ASN A 10 12.65 -32.61 -17.00
N ARG A 11 13.47 -32.51 -18.05
CA ARG A 11 14.60 -31.56 -18.07
C ARG A 11 14.17 -30.09 -17.97
N ILE A 12 13.18 -29.65 -18.75
CA ILE A 12 12.73 -28.24 -18.69
C ILE A 12 12.03 -27.93 -17.37
N TYR A 13 11.32 -28.92 -16.80
CA TYR A 13 10.69 -28.76 -15.50
C TYR A 13 11.75 -28.54 -14.41
N GLU A 14 12.77 -29.41 -14.36
CA GLU A 14 13.89 -29.30 -13.41
C GLU A 14 14.70 -27.99 -13.57
N LEU A 15 14.77 -27.43 -14.79
CA LEU A 15 15.43 -26.14 -15.03
C LEU A 15 14.61 -24.92 -14.59
N LEU A 16 13.28 -25.05 -14.54
CA LEU A 16 12.38 -23.94 -14.19
C LEU A 16 11.91 -24.00 -12.75
N VAL A 17 11.73 -25.19 -12.18
CA VAL A 17 11.06 -25.44 -10.91
C VAL A 17 12.05 -25.97 -9.88
N SER A 18 12.26 -25.17 -8.83
CA SER A 18 13.21 -25.50 -7.76
C SER A 18 12.59 -26.40 -6.67
N GLY A 19 11.26 -26.53 -6.65
CA GLY A 19 10.53 -27.35 -5.69
C GLY A 19 9.01 -27.18 -5.79
N GLU A 20 8.25 -27.94 -5.00
CA GLU A 20 6.78 -27.92 -5.05
C GLU A 20 6.17 -26.55 -4.70
N ASN A 21 6.84 -25.79 -3.83
CA ASN A 21 6.39 -24.45 -3.41
C ASN A 21 6.93 -23.31 -4.31
N ASP A 22 7.65 -23.62 -5.38
CA ASP A 22 8.18 -22.62 -6.31
C ASP A 22 7.08 -22.16 -7.29
N LEU A 23 6.17 -21.31 -6.80
CA LEU A 23 5.02 -20.84 -7.58
C LEU A 23 5.43 -20.16 -8.89
N VAL A 24 6.50 -19.35 -8.86
CA VAL A 24 7.04 -18.70 -10.06
C VAL A 24 7.56 -19.74 -11.05
N GLY A 25 8.29 -20.74 -10.58
CA GLY A 25 8.73 -21.87 -11.41
C GLY A 25 7.56 -22.65 -12.01
N GLN A 26 6.52 -22.95 -11.23
CA GLN A 26 5.33 -23.67 -11.70
C GLN A 26 4.59 -22.89 -12.80
N ILE A 27 4.40 -21.58 -12.61
CA ILE A 27 3.81 -20.71 -13.63
C ILE A 27 4.73 -20.64 -14.86
N ALA A 28 6.04 -20.50 -14.68
CA ALA A 28 7.01 -20.47 -15.78
C ALA A 28 6.97 -21.76 -16.62
N TYR A 29 6.81 -22.91 -15.96
CA TYR A 29 6.64 -24.19 -16.65
C TYR A 29 5.33 -24.25 -17.44
N ALA A 30 4.23 -23.73 -16.89
CA ALA A 30 2.96 -23.61 -17.61
C ALA A 30 3.09 -22.73 -18.87
N VAL A 31 3.79 -21.60 -18.76
CA VAL A 31 4.09 -20.71 -19.90
C VAL A 31 4.88 -21.46 -20.98
N TYR A 32 5.91 -22.22 -20.61
CA TYR A 32 6.65 -23.06 -21.55
C TYR A 32 5.73 -24.08 -22.26
N LYS A 33 4.86 -24.77 -21.51
CA LYS A 33 3.93 -25.76 -22.08
C LYS A 33 2.95 -25.12 -23.06
N GLN A 34 2.46 -23.93 -22.76
CA GLN A 34 1.61 -23.17 -23.67
C GLN A 34 2.35 -22.88 -24.99
N GLN A 35 3.59 -22.39 -24.90
CA GLN A 35 4.38 -22.13 -26.10
C GLN A 35 4.65 -23.42 -26.92
N LYS A 36 4.88 -24.56 -26.26
CA LYS A 36 5.04 -25.85 -26.92
C LYS A 36 3.77 -26.26 -27.67
N ILE A 37 2.60 -26.07 -27.07
CA ILE A 37 1.31 -26.33 -27.72
C ILE A 37 1.16 -25.47 -28.97
N ASP A 38 1.46 -24.18 -28.88
CA ASP A 38 1.36 -23.27 -30.03
C ASP A 38 2.33 -23.63 -31.15
N LYS A 39 3.54 -24.07 -30.79
CA LYS A 39 4.52 -24.58 -31.77
C LYS A 39 4.00 -25.82 -32.49
N ILE A 40 3.37 -26.75 -31.77
CA ILE A 40 2.78 -27.98 -32.33
C ILE A 40 1.60 -27.63 -33.25
N LYS A 41 0.70 -26.74 -32.82
CA LYS A 41 -0.44 -26.29 -33.64
C LYS A 41 0.02 -25.70 -34.97
N ARG A 42 0.95 -24.76 -34.93
CA ARG A 42 1.54 -24.14 -36.13
C ARG A 42 2.25 -25.17 -37.02
N PHE A 43 2.88 -26.18 -36.43
CA PHE A 43 3.50 -27.24 -37.22
C PHE A 43 2.45 -28.06 -37.98
N ILE A 44 1.37 -28.46 -37.30
CA ILE A 44 0.27 -29.22 -37.90
C ILE A 44 -0.38 -28.41 -39.03
N GLU A 45 -0.65 -27.12 -38.80
CA GLU A 45 -1.22 -26.22 -39.82
C GLU A 45 -0.34 -26.14 -41.07
N ASN A 46 0.99 -26.08 -40.91
CA ASN A 46 1.93 -25.92 -42.02
C ASN A 46 2.27 -27.22 -42.75
N ASN A 47 2.17 -28.38 -42.09
CA ASN A 47 2.66 -29.66 -42.62
C ASN A 47 1.56 -30.73 -42.77
N GLY A 48 0.36 -30.49 -42.26
CA GLY A 48 -0.76 -31.44 -42.32
C GLY A 48 -0.57 -32.71 -41.50
N ARG A 49 0.46 -32.76 -40.62
CA ARG A 49 0.76 -33.92 -39.76
C ARG A 49 1.22 -33.51 -38.37
N ILE A 50 1.12 -34.44 -37.43
CA ILE A 50 1.66 -34.29 -36.08
C ILE A 50 3.20 -34.29 -36.14
N PRO A 51 3.89 -33.38 -35.42
CA PRO A 51 5.36 -33.37 -35.39
C PRO A 51 5.93 -34.59 -34.66
N GLU A 52 7.03 -35.11 -35.20
CA GLU A 52 7.86 -36.10 -34.51
C GLU A 52 8.83 -35.41 -33.54
N LYS A 53 9.51 -36.19 -32.69
CA LYS A 53 10.48 -35.63 -31.72
C LYS A 53 11.61 -34.86 -32.42
N SER A 54 12.05 -35.34 -33.59
CA SER A 54 13.07 -34.69 -34.42
C SER A 54 12.63 -33.30 -34.89
N ASP A 55 11.37 -33.15 -35.31
CA ASP A 55 10.80 -31.87 -35.77
C ASP A 55 10.78 -30.79 -34.66
N LEU A 56 10.74 -31.21 -33.39
CA LEU A 56 10.72 -30.33 -32.22
C LEU A 56 12.07 -30.24 -31.50
N ALA A 57 13.12 -30.90 -31.99
CA ALA A 57 14.41 -30.96 -31.31
C ALA A 57 15.01 -29.56 -31.14
N SER A 58 15.10 -28.78 -32.22
CA SER A 58 15.62 -27.41 -32.17
C SER A 58 14.76 -26.49 -31.30
N PHE A 59 13.44 -26.70 -31.25
CA PHE A 59 12.59 -25.93 -30.33
C PHE A 59 12.91 -26.28 -28.87
N THR A 60 13.05 -27.56 -28.57
CA THR A 60 13.32 -28.04 -27.22
C THR A 60 14.70 -27.59 -26.73
N GLU A 61 15.71 -27.60 -27.59
CA GLU A 61 17.05 -27.09 -27.30
C GLU A 61 17.04 -25.58 -27.04
N ASN A 62 16.39 -24.80 -27.90
CA ASN A 62 16.22 -23.37 -27.69
C ASN A 62 15.43 -23.06 -26.41
N ALA A 63 14.42 -23.86 -26.09
CA ALA A 63 13.64 -23.71 -24.87
C ALA A 63 14.45 -24.00 -23.59
N ALA A 64 15.52 -24.79 -23.69
CA ALA A 64 16.44 -25.06 -22.60
C ALA A 64 17.55 -24.00 -22.45
N SER A 65 17.64 -23.02 -23.37
CA SER A 65 18.64 -21.96 -23.28
C SER A 65 18.38 -21.03 -22.09
N GLU A 66 19.44 -20.51 -21.47
CA GLU A 66 19.32 -19.61 -20.31
C GLU A 66 18.44 -18.38 -20.60
N LYS A 67 18.58 -17.81 -21.80
CA LYS A 67 17.77 -16.67 -22.23
C LYS A 67 16.28 -17.01 -22.23
N GLN A 68 15.91 -18.17 -22.77
CA GLN A 68 14.51 -18.57 -22.87
C GLN A 68 13.95 -18.99 -21.51
N LEU A 69 14.76 -19.64 -20.66
CA LEU A 69 14.39 -19.94 -19.28
C LEU A 69 14.14 -18.66 -18.47
N GLY A 70 15.01 -17.65 -18.61
CA GLY A 70 14.83 -16.34 -18.01
C GLY A 70 13.54 -15.66 -18.47
N PHE A 71 13.25 -15.72 -19.78
CA PHE A 71 11.99 -15.20 -20.33
C PHE A 71 10.76 -15.83 -19.68
N TYR A 72 10.72 -17.16 -19.51
CA TYR A 72 9.57 -17.81 -18.86
C TYR A 72 9.40 -17.37 -17.41
N LYS A 73 10.51 -17.20 -16.66
CA LYS A 73 10.47 -16.74 -15.27
C LYS A 73 9.98 -15.29 -15.16
N GLU A 74 10.46 -14.39 -16.01
CA GLU A 74 9.99 -13.00 -16.05
C GLU A 74 8.52 -12.90 -16.44
N HIS A 75 8.07 -13.69 -17.42
CA HIS A 75 6.67 -13.72 -17.80
C HIS A 75 5.79 -14.27 -16.66
N ALA A 76 6.25 -15.32 -15.98
CA ALA A 76 5.57 -15.85 -14.81
C ALA A 76 5.47 -14.84 -13.66
N LEU A 77 6.54 -14.06 -13.42
CA LEU A 77 6.52 -12.96 -12.45
C LEU A 77 5.50 -11.89 -12.83
N SER A 78 5.39 -11.55 -14.12
CA SER A 78 4.39 -10.60 -14.61
C SER A 78 2.96 -11.10 -14.35
N ILE A 79 2.67 -12.37 -14.68
CA ILE A 79 1.34 -12.98 -14.44
C ILE A 79 1.01 -12.98 -12.95
N LEU A 80 1.98 -13.32 -12.10
CA LEU A 80 1.78 -13.33 -10.66
C LEU A 80 1.54 -11.91 -10.12
N ARG A 81 2.28 -10.90 -10.61
CA ARG A 81 2.07 -9.49 -10.22
C ARG A 81 0.68 -9.01 -10.62
N GLU A 82 0.25 -9.27 -11.84
CA GLU A 82 -1.08 -8.89 -12.32
C GLU A 82 -2.20 -9.56 -11.50
N PHE A 83 -2.04 -10.84 -11.17
CA PHE A 83 -2.97 -11.56 -10.29
C PHE A 83 -3.02 -10.95 -8.88
N LEU A 84 -1.86 -10.60 -8.32
CA LEU A 84 -1.78 -9.95 -7.01
C LEU A 84 -2.39 -8.56 -7.05
N GLU A 85 -2.11 -7.76 -8.07
CA GLU A 85 -2.73 -6.43 -8.26
C GLU A 85 -4.24 -6.56 -8.36
N TYR A 86 -4.76 -7.46 -9.21
CA TYR A 86 -6.20 -7.70 -9.33
C TYR A 86 -6.85 -8.15 -8.00
N THR A 87 -6.19 -9.05 -7.28
CA THR A 87 -6.72 -9.58 -6.01
C THR A 87 -6.65 -8.54 -4.89
N LEU A 88 -5.65 -7.66 -4.93
CA LEU A 88 -5.41 -6.64 -3.91
C LEU A 88 -6.17 -5.34 -4.20
N ASP A 89 -6.53 -5.03 -5.45
CA ASP A 89 -7.26 -3.79 -5.80
C ASP A 89 -8.65 -3.74 -5.12
N ASP A 90 -9.33 -4.89 -5.06
CA ASP A 90 -10.62 -5.00 -4.34
C ASP A 90 -10.43 -5.02 -2.80
N GLN A 91 -9.35 -5.61 -2.30
CA GLN A 91 -9.14 -5.79 -0.85
C GLN A 91 -8.46 -4.61 -0.16
N VAL A 92 -7.56 -3.89 -0.84
CA VAL A 92 -6.80 -2.76 -0.26
C VAL A 92 -7.72 -1.58 -0.01
N ASN A 93 -8.66 -1.29 -0.91
CA ASN A 93 -9.63 -0.21 -0.70
C ASN A 93 -10.52 -0.45 0.53
N GLU A 94 -10.97 -1.69 0.75
CA GLU A 94 -11.77 -2.04 1.92
C GLU A 94 -10.94 -2.07 3.21
N ILE A 95 -9.73 -2.62 3.15
CA ILE A 95 -8.80 -2.69 4.29
C ILE A 95 -8.32 -1.29 4.71
N GLU A 96 -8.03 -0.38 3.77
CA GLU A 96 -7.63 1.00 4.08
C GLU A 96 -8.78 1.80 4.69
N ALA A 97 -10.01 1.64 4.15
CA ALA A 97 -11.18 2.30 4.70
C ALA A 97 -11.49 1.81 6.13
N GLN A 98 -11.45 0.49 6.37
CA GLN A 98 -11.68 -0.09 7.69
C GLN A 98 -10.57 0.29 8.68
N LYS A 99 -9.29 0.22 8.27
CA LYS A 99 -8.17 0.60 9.13
C LYS A 99 -8.19 2.08 9.47
N LYS A 100 -8.54 2.96 8.52
CA LYS A 100 -8.65 4.41 8.78
C LYS A 100 -9.72 4.72 9.81
N ALA A 101 -10.90 4.11 9.69
CA ALA A 101 -11.97 4.27 10.67
C ALA A 101 -11.57 3.77 12.07
N ASP A 102 -10.82 2.67 12.14
CA ASP A 102 -10.31 2.12 13.40
C ASP A 102 -9.18 2.98 14.00
N TYR A 103 -8.29 3.54 13.19
CA TYR A 103 -7.27 4.49 13.64
C TYR A 103 -7.91 5.77 14.18
N ASP A 104 -8.90 6.33 13.49
CA ASP A 104 -9.61 7.53 13.92
C ASP A 104 -10.34 7.29 15.25
N LYS A 105 -10.96 6.13 15.45
CA LYS A 105 -11.56 5.75 16.74
C LYS A 105 -10.52 5.63 17.84
N ARG A 106 -9.40 4.93 17.59
CA ARG A 106 -8.32 4.75 18.59
C ARG A 106 -7.65 6.06 18.95
N ILE A 107 -7.40 6.94 17.97
CA ILE A 107 -6.84 8.27 18.20
C ILE A 107 -7.82 9.11 19.02
N ASN A 108 -9.11 9.12 18.68
CA ASN A 108 -10.11 9.85 19.48
C ASN A 108 -10.25 9.29 20.90
N ASP A 109 -10.19 7.97 21.08
CA ASP A 109 -10.23 7.35 22.42
C ASP A 109 -8.99 7.68 23.25
N ILE A 110 -7.81 7.70 22.64
CA ILE A 110 -6.57 8.13 23.30
C ILE A 110 -6.66 9.62 23.65
N LEU A 111 -7.08 10.46 22.71
CA LEU A 111 -7.28 11.89 22.95
C LEU A 111 -8.28 12.13 24.07
N ASN A 112 -9.41 11.45 24.10
CA ASN A 112 -10.43 11.58 25.15
C ASN A 112 -9.96 11.09 26.54
N ARG A 113 -8.97 10.20 26.58
CA ARG A 113 -8.36 9.72 27.83
C ARG A 113 -7.23 10.62 28.31
N VAL A 114 -6.47 11.21 27.39
CA VAL A 114 -5.27 12.01 27.68
C VAL A 114 -5.60 13.50 27.81
N THR A 115 -6.57 14.01 27.06
CA THR A 115 -7.04 15.40 27.24
C THR A 115 -7.86 15.49 28.53
N PRO A 116 -7.44 16.32 29.49
CA PRO A 116 -8.19 16.48 30.72
C PRO A 116 -9.51 17.19 30.38
N LYS A 117 -10.64 16.52 30.64
CA LYS A 117 -12.01 17.04 30.42
C LYS A 117 -12.27 18.43 31.03
N GLY A 118 -11.41 18.90 31.92
CA GLY A 118 -11.46 20.22 32.58
C GLY A 118 -10.61 21.33 31.96
N PHE A 119 -9.82 21.09 30.91
CA PHE A 119 -8.96 22.14 30.32
C PHE A 119 -9.78 23.33 29.81
N MET A 120 -10.82 23.06 29.03
CA MET A 120 -11.71 24.11 28.50
C MET A 120 -12.51 24.82 29.60
N TYR A 121 -12.85 24.11 30.68
CA TYR A 121 -13.53 24.71 31.84
C TYR A 121 -12.64 25.75 32.54
N GLY A 122 -11.35 25.44 32.73
CA GLY A 122 -10.37 26.37 33.30
C GLY A 122 -10.13 27.62 32.43
N VAL A 123 -10.10 27.46 31.10
CA VAL A 123 -9.97 28.60 30.17
C VAL A 123 -11.19 29.52 30.28
N TRP A 124 -12.41 28.98 30.33
CA TRP A 124 -13.62 29.79 30.49
C TRP A 124 -13.68 30.50 31.83
N GLN A 125 -13.26 29.84 32.92
CA GLN A 125 -13.18 30.47 34.24
C GLN A 125 -12.22 31.68 34.23
N GLY A 126 -11.07 31.58 33.55
CA GLY A 126 -10.12 32.68 33.39
C GLY A 126 -10.71 33.86 32.61
N VAL A 127 -11.42 33.59 31.51
CA VAL A 127 -12.09 34.64 30.72
C VAL A 127 -13.14 35.37 31.57
N PHE A 128 -14.00 34.65 32.30
CA PHE A 128 -15.01 35.26 33.18
C PHE A 128 -14.39 36.07 34.33
N ALA A 129 -13.31 35.56 34.94
CA ALA A 129 -12.60 36.29 35.99
C ALA A 129 -12.04 37.62 35.47
N SER A 130 -11.44 37.61 34.27
CA SER A 130 -10.93 38.83 33.63
C SER A 130 -12.03 39.88 33.39
N PHE A 131 -13.22 39.47 32.96
CA PHE A 131 -14.36 40.40 32.83
C PHE A 131 -14.80 40.99 34.17
N ILE A 132 -14.83 40.18 35.23
CA ILE A 132 -15.17 40.64 36.59
C ILE A 132 -14.13 41.64 37.10
N PHE A 133 -12.83 41.34 36.94
CA PHE A 133 -11.75 42.24 37.32
C PHE A 133 -11.80 43.56 36.55
N PHE A 134 -12.07 43.50 35.23
CA PHE A 134 -12.20 44.68 34.40
C PHE A 134 -13.38 45.56 34.87
N ALA A 135 -14.54 44.96 35.13
CA ALA A 135 -15.72 45.67 35.64
C ALA A 135 -15.47 46.29 37.03
N ALA A 136 -14.81 45.56 37.93
CA ALA A 136 -14.43 46.06 39.25
C ALA A 136 -13.45 47.24 39.17
N GLY A 137 -12.48 47.18 38.25
CA GLY A 137 -11.53 48.27 37.99
C GLY A 137 -12.22 49.54 37.51
N ILE A 138 -13.20 49.43 36.60
CA ILE A 138 -14.00 50.57 36.15
C ILE A 138 -14.80 51.18 37.30
N LEU A 139 -15.44 50.35 38.13
CA LEU A 139 -16.19 50.81 39.31
C LEU A 139 -15.30 51.55 40.31
N LEU A 140 -14.10 51.04 40.58
CA LEU A 140 -13.12 51.71 41.45
C LEU A 140 -12.67 53.07 40.89
N LEU A 141 -12.42 53.15 39.58
CA LEU A 141 -12.06 54.40 38.91
C LEU A 141 -13.18 55.45 38.97
N LEU A 142 -14.44 55.02 38.87
CA LEU A 142 -15.61 55.88 39.04
C LEU A 142 -15.77 56.32 40.51
N ALA A 143 -15.71 55.39 41.46
CA ALA A 143 -15.93 55.66 42.89
C ALA A 143 -14.86 56.57 43.51
N THR A 144 -13.61 56.47 43.05
CA THR A 144 -12.48 57.29 43.54
C THR A 144 -12.30 58.60 42.76
N GLY A 145 -13.11 58.83 41.73
CA GLY A 145 -12.93 59.97 40.82
C GLY A 145 -11.58 59.95 40.08
N GLY A 146 -10.98 58.77 39.90
CA GLY A 146 -9.65 58.59 39.32
C GLY A 146 -9.49 59.22 37.93
N TRP A 147 -10.57 59.28 37.15
CA TRP A 147 -10.63 59.96 35.85
C TRP A 147 -10.22 61.44 35.92
N ALA A 148 -10.62 62.16 36.96
CA ALA A 148 -10.26 63.56 37.14
C ALA A 148 -8.79 63.75 37.54
N ARG A 149 -8.20 62.77 38.25
CA ARG A 149 -6.79 62.80 38.68
C ARG A 149 -5.84 62.46 37.53
N ILE A 150 -6.20 61.48 36.70
CA ILE A 150 -5.45 61.08 35.51
C ILE A 150 -5.49 62.21 34.47
N GLY A 151 -6.66 62.82 34.23
CA GLY A 151 -6.78 63.97 33.32
C GLY A 151 -5.91 65.16 33.75
N LYS A 152 -5.87 65.50 35.05
CA LYS A 152 -5.02 66.58 35.57
C LYS A 152 -3.52 66.26 35.45
N ALA A 153 -3.10 65.02 35.69
CA ALA A 153 -1.71 64.60 35.57
C ALA A 153 -1.21 64.62 34.11
N LEU A 154 -2.06 64.23 33.16
CA LEU A 154 -1.73 64.29 31.72
C LEU A 154 -1.61 65.73 31.22
N ILE A 155 -2.45 66.64 31.71
CA ILE A 155 -2.37 68.08 31.38
C ILE A 155 -1.08 68.70 31.95
N GLN A 156 -0.67 68.30 33.16
CA GLN A 156 0.59 68.78 33.78
C GLN A 156 1.86 68.25 33.10
N LEU A 157 1.82 67.07 32.48
CA LEU A 157 2.93 66.50 31.71
C LEU A 157 3.05 67.08 30.29
N ALA A 158 2.00 67.74 29.81
CA ALA A 158 1.94 68.37 28.48
C ALA A 158 2.25 69.88 28.50
N GLN A 159 2.53 70.46 29.68
CA GLN A 159 3.04 71.82 29.88
C GLN A 159 4.55 71.78 30.15
#